data_AF-A0A1I8NXP3-F1
#
_entry.id   AF-A0A1I8NXP3-F1
#
_cell.length_a   1.000
_cell.length_b   1.000
_cell.length_c   1.000
_cell.angle_alpha   90.00
_cell.angle_beta   90.00
_cell.angle_gamma   90.00
#
_symmetry.space_group_name_H-M   'P 1'
#
loop_
_entity.id
_entity.type
_entity.pdbx_description
1 polymer ?
#
loop_
_entity_poly.entity_id
_entity_poly.type
_entity_poly.pdbx_seq_one_letter_code
_entity_poly.pdbx_strand_id
1 'polypeptide(L)'
;MEKLNATLNSVKALRSSVRQCFEQLADGTASEQSEDSRTKFLLEFQENYSHINQQLREVETLIQGLQPPLGPYYLGNTTFLAQEITQDRQAMYSQLVSSYKWIDKVHEHSLLAFNNLNLNNLRRSYTYCSQKRGRVQYTSCNNPDPEPP
;
A
#
# COMPACT_ATOMS: atom_id res chain seq x y z
N MET A 1 -23.61 8.66 4.39
CA MET A 1 -22.40 8.48 3.55
C MET A 1 -22.42 9.31 2.27
N GLU A 2 -23.58 9.58 1.67
CA GLU A 2 -23.67 10.37 0.44
C GLU A 2 -23.03 11.76 0.52
N LYS A 3 -23.33 12.55 1.58
CA LYS A 3 -22.68 13.85 1.82
C LYS A 3 -21.15 13.77 1.95
N LEU A 4 -20.66 12.74 2.64
CA LEU A 4 -19.24 12.48 2.78
C LEU A 4 -18.61 12.17 1.42
N ASN A 5 -19.23 11.29 0.62
CA ASN A 5 -18.76 10.94 -0.71
C ASN A 5 -18.76 12.15 -1.66
N ALA A 6 -19.80 13.00 -1.61
CA ALA A 6 -19.86 14.25 -2.36
C ALA A 6 -18.73 15.20 -1.95
N THR A 7 -18.47 15.33 -0.65
CA THR A 7 -17.36 16.16 -0.12
C THR A 7 -16.01 15.62 -0.60
N LEU A 8 -15.78 14.31 -0.50
CA LEU A 8 -14.55 13.68 -0.97
C LEU A 8 -14.34 13.84 -2.48
N ASN A 9 -15.40 13.77 -3.28
CA ASN A 9 -15.33 13.99 -4.72
C ASN A 9 -15.04 15.46 -5.05
N SER A 10 -15.64 16.41 -4.32
CA SER A 10 -15.36 17.84 -4.46
C SER A 10 -13.90 18.18 -4.12
N VAL A 11 -13.34 17.58 -3.05
CA VAL A 11 -11.91 17.70 -2.71
C VAL A 11 -11.00 17.14 -3.81
N LYS A 12 -11.36 16.00 -4.42
CA LYS A 12 -10.61 15.43 -5.54
C LYS A 12 -10.63 16.36 -6.76
N ALA A 13 -11.79 16.92 -7.08
CA ALA A 13 -11.95 17.86 -8.19
C ALA A 13 -11.10 19.11 -7.96
N LEU A 14 -11.17 19.73 -6.77
CA LEU A 14 -10.34 20.89 -6.40
C LEU A 14 -8.84 20.59 -6.56
N ARG A 15 -8.37 19.45 -6.06
CA ARG A 15 -6.96 19.04 -6.23
C ARG A 15 -6.56 18.92 -7.69
N SER A 16 -7.44 18.37 -8.53
CA SER A 16 -7.20 18.25 -9.98
C SER A 16 -7.12 19.62 -10.64
N SER A 17 -8.05 20.53 -10.36
CA SER A 17 -8.06 21.89 -10.93
C SER A 17 -6.81 22.67 -10.52
N VAL A 18 -6.42 22.59 -9.25
CA VAL A 18 -5.19 23.23 -8.74
C VAL A 18 -3.97 22.69 -9.47
N ARG A 19 -3.84 21.36 -9.59
CA ARG A 19 -2.74 20.74 -10.32
C ARG A 19 -2.69 21.21 -11.77
N GLN A 20 -3.81 21.19 -12.49
CA GLN A 20 -3.87 21.64 -13.88
C GLN A 20 -3.47 23.11 -14.04
N CYS A 21 -3.91 23.99 -13.13
CA CYS A 21 -3.52 25.40 -13.13
C CYS A 21 -2.00 25.58 -12.94
N PHE A 22 -1.39 24.81 -12.04
CA PHE A 22 0.07 24.82 -11.86
C PHE A 22 0.83 24.19 -13.04
N GLU A 23 0.30 23.14 -13.67
CA GLU A 23 0.87 22.56 -14.89
C GLU A 23 0.83 23.57 -16.05
N GLN A 24 -0.30 24.25 -16.28
CA GLN A 24 -0.41 25.34 -17.26
C GLN A 24 0.55 26.50 -16.99
N LEU A 25 0.73 26.85 -15.71
CA LEU A 25 1.68 27.89 -15.31
C LEU A 25 3.13 27.47 -15.56
N ALA A 26 3.46 26.20 -15.31
CA ALA A 26 4.79 25.63 -15.52
C ALA A 26 5.15 25.51 -17.00
N ASP A 27 4.19 25.12 -17.84
CA ASP A 27 4.36 25.07 -19.30
C ASP A 27 4.55 26.48 -19.89
N GLY A 28 3.93 27.49 -19.27
CA GLY A 28 4.12 28.90 -19.59
C GLY A 28 3.69 29.30 -21.01
N THR A 29 3.97 30.54 -21.39
CA THR A 29 3.83 31.01 -22.77
C THR A 29 5.18 30.90 -23.47
N ALA A 30 5.28 30.10 -24.53
CA ALA A 30 6.52 29.98 -25.31
C ALA A 30 7.03 31.35 -25.76
N SER A 31 8.36 31.54 -25.74
CA SER A 31 9.06 32.82 -25.94
C SER A 31 8.78 33.55 -27.26
N GLU A 32 8.08 32.92 -28.22
CA GLU A 32 7.74 33.48 -29.54
C GLU A 32 6.22 33.76 -29.71
N GLN A 33 5.47 33.84 -28.62
CA GLN A 33 4.03 34.14 -28.67
C GLN A 33 3.76 35.66 -28.74
N SER A 34 2.87 36.07 -29.66
CA SER A 34 2.36 37.44 -29.79
C SER A 34 1.83 37.99 -28.45
N GLU A 35 1.86 39.31 -28.25
CA GLU A 35 1.22 40.00 -27.11
C GLU A 35 -0.24 39.52 -26.88
N ASP A 36 -0.97 39.23 -27.95
CA ASP A 36 -2.34 38.70 -27.89
C ASP A 36 -2.41 37.31 -27.22
N SER A 37 -1.45 36.44 -27.50
CA SER A 37 -1.37 35.10 -26.92
C SER A 37 -1.04 35.16 -25.42
N ARG A 38 -0.18 36.10 -25.01
CA ARG A 38 0.15 36.34 -23.61
C ARG A 38 -1.04 36.88 -22.83
N THR A 39 -1.77 37.81 -23.43
CA THR A 39 -3.01 38.37 -22.83
C THR A 39 -4.08 37.30 -22.68
N LYS A 40 -4.26 36.45 -23.71
CA LYS A 40 -5.18 35.32 -23.65
C LYS A 40 -4.82 34.32 -22.55
N PHE A 41 -3.54 33.96 -22.42
CA PHE A 41 -3.06 33.09 -21.35
C PHE A 41 -3.36 33.66 -19.96
N LEU A 42 -3.11 34.96 -19.75
CA LEU A 42 -3.40 35.61 -18.47
C LEU A 42 -4.89 35.61 -18.13
N LEU A 43 -5.76 35.82 -19.12
CA LEU A 43 -7.21 35.74 -18.95
C LEU A 43 -7.67 34.32 -18.58
N GLU A 44 -7.18 33.30 -19.29
CA GLU A 44 -7.48 31.90 -19.00
C GLU A 44 -6.98 31.50 -17.59
N PHE A 45 -5.77 31.94 -17.23
CA PHE A 45 -5.22 31.70 -15.89
C PHE A 45 -6.08 32.37 -14.80
N GLN A 46 -6.50 33.62 -15.03
CA GLN A 46 -7.36 34.34 -14.10
C GLN A 46 -8.73 33.65 -13.92
N GLU A 47 -9.31 33.15 -15.02
CA GLU A 47 -10.55 32.37 -14.98
C GLU A 47 -10.37 31.08 -14.18
N ASN A 48 -9.32 30.31 -14.46
CA ASN A 48 -9.01 29.07 -13.74
C ASN A 48 -8.76 29.33 -12.24
N TYR A 49 -8.06 30.41 -11.90
CA TYR A 49 -7.84 30.82 -10.51
C TYR A 49 -9.14 31.23 -9.81
N SER A 50 -10.02 31.96 -10.49
CA SER A 50 -11.34 32.30 -9.97
C SER A 50 -12.19 31.05 -9.72
N HIS A 51 -12.15 30.09 -10.65
CA HIS A 51 -12.84 28.81 -10.54
C HIS A 51 -12.33 27.98 -9.34
N ILE A 52 -11.01 27.91 -9.14
CA ILE A 52 -10.41 27.25 -7.96
C ILE A 52 -10.92 27.89 -6.66
N ASN A 53 -10.98 29.21 -6.59
CA ASN A 53 -11.51 29.90 -5.41
C ASN A 53 -12.99 29.59 -5.15
N GLN A 54 -13.79 29.42 -6.20
CA GLN A 54 -15.17 28.96 -6.06
C GLN A 54 -15.23 27.53 -5.52
N GLN A 55 -14.48 26.60 -6.13
CA GLN A 55 -14.42 25.21 -5.67
C GLN A 55 -13.95 25.10 -4.22
N LEU A 56 -13.01 25.96 -3.78
CA LEU A 56 -12.57 26.02 -2.38
C LEU A 56 -13.73 26.39 -1.44
N ARG A 57 -14.49 27.44 -1.75
CA ARG A 57 -15.66 27.85 -0.96
C ARG A 57 -16.74 26.77 -0.92
N GLU A 58 -16.96 26.08 -2.04
CA GLU A 58 -17.89 24.96 -2.13
C GLU A 58 -17.46 23.80 -1.21
N VAL A 59 -16.17 23.44 -1.23
CA VAL A 59 -15.61 22.42 -0.32
C VAL A 59 -15.78 22.84 1.13
N GLU A 60 -15.47 24.09 1.50
CA GLU A 60 -15.67 24.60 2.86
C GLU A 60 -17.12 24.48 3.33
N THR A 61 -18.06 24.83 2.46
CA THR A 61 -19.50 24.72 2.72
C THR A 61 -19.91 23.25 2.91
N LEU A 62 -19.43 22.35 2.06
CA LEU A 62 -19.71 20.91 2.16
C LEU A 62 -19.16 20.32 3.47
N ILE A 63 -17.95 20.72 3.88
CA ILE A 63 -17.31 20.29 5.12
C ILE A 63 -18.13 20.76 6.33
N GLN A 64 -18.59 22.01 6.36
CA GLN A 64 -19.45 22.52 7.44
C GLN A 64 -20.77 21.76 7.55
N GLY A 65 -21.26 21.20 6.43
CA GLY A 65 -22.46 20.35 6.39
C GLY A 65 -22.25 18.91 6.85
N LEU A 66 -21.01 18.49 7.16
CA LEU A 66 -20.70 17.17 7.70
C LEU A 66 -20.90 17.14 9.21
N GLN A 67 -21.59 16.11 9.69
CA GLN A 67 -21.68 15.86 11.13
C GLN A 67 -20.40 15.15 11.60
N PRO A 68 -19.80 15.61 12.71
CA PRO A 68 -18.74 14.87 13.38
C PRO A 68 -19.23 13.46 13.73
N PRO A 69 -18.44 12.42 13.45
CA PRO A 69 -18.79 11.06 13.84
C PRO A 69 -18.89 10.97 15.37
N LEU A 70 -19.94 10.33 15.87
CA LEU A 70 -20.12 10.07 17.30
C LEU A 70 -19.12 9.02 17.85
N GLY A 71 -18.30 8.42 16.98
CA GLY A 71 -17.28 7.44 17.32
C GLY A 71 -16.34 7.19 16.13
N PRO A 72 -15.34 6.32 16.29
CA PRO A 72 -14.39 6.00 15.22
C PRO A 72 -15.12 5.47 13.98
N TYR A 73 -14.76 5.95 12.79
CA TYR A 73 -15.28 5.40 11.55
C TYR A 73 -14.88 3.92 11.45
N TYR A 74 -15.85 3.04 11.25
CA TYR A 74 -15.57 1.63 10.96
C TYR A 74 -15.06 1.50 9.52
N LEU A 75 -13.74 1.53 9.38
CA LEU A 75 -13.05 1.41 8.08
C LEU A 75 -12.79 -0.06 7.71
N GLY A 76 -13.31 -1.02 8.47
CA GLY A 76 -13.08 -2.45 8.27
C GLY A 76 -11.59 -2.78 8.16
N ASN A 77 -11.21 -3.60 7.18
CA ASN A 77 -9.80 -3.94 6.95
C ASN A 77 -8.94 -2.73 6.54
N THR A 78 -9.57 -1.65 6.05
CA THR A 78 -8.83 -0.42 5.72
C THR A 78 -8.44 0.41 6.94
N THR A 79 -8.96 0.09 8.13
CA THR A 79 -8.52 0.71 9.39
C THR A 79 -7.06 0.33 9.73
N PHE A 80 -6.59 -0.81 9.23
CA PHE A 80 -5.21 -1.27 9.39
C PHE A 80 -4.28 -0.71 8.31
N LEU A 81 -4.83 0.00 7.31
CA LEU A 81 -4.03 0.72 6.34
C LEU A 81 -3.71 2.09 6.94
N ALA A 82 -2.42 2.40 7.01
CA ALA A 82 -1.98 3.71 7.49
C ALA A 82 -2.68 4.80 6.66
N GLN A 83 -3.47 5.65 7.32
CA GLN A 83 -4.08 6.86 6.72
C GLN A 83 -3.03 7.97 6.46
N GLU A 84 -1.77 7.57 6.31
CA GLU A 84 -0.62 8.44 6.14
C GLU A 84 -0.54 8.87 4.67
N ILE A 85 -0.65 10.18 4.45
CA ILE A 85 -0.54 10.82 3.14
C ILE A 85 0.92 11.12 2.74
N THR A 86 1.88 10.74 3.58
CA THR A 86 3.31 10.95 3.32
C THR A 86 3.79 10.00 2.22
N GLN A 87 4.37 10.58 1.16
CA GLN A 87 4.77 9.90 -0.07
C GLN A 87 5.74 8.73 0.19
N ASP A 88 6.65 8.90 1.15
CA ASP A 88 7.65 7.88 1.53
C ASP A 88 7.01 6.60 2.10
N ARG A 89 5.92 6.73 2.87
CA ARG A 89 5.21 5.56 3.42
C ARG A 89 4.31 4.89 2.39
N GLN A 90 3.78 5.62 1.42
CA GLN A 90 3.01 5.03 0.30
C GLN A 90 3.87 4.17 -0.62
N ALA A 91 5.15 4.54 -0.83
CA ALA A 91 6.06 3.77 -1.69
C ALA A 91 6.23 2.30 -1.22
N MET A 92 6.19 2.06 0.09
CA MET A 92 6.33 0.73 0.69
C MET A 92 5.05 -0.12 0.62
N TYR A 93 3.89 0.48 0.30
CA TYR A 93 2.60 -0.20 0.35
C TYR A 93 2.51 -1.40 -0.61
N SER A 94 2.99 -1.21 -1.85
CA SER A 94 2.99 -2.26 -2.87
C SER A 94 3.80 -3.48 -2.44
N GLN A 95 4.93 -3.25 -1.76
CA GLN A 95 5.80 -4.30 -1.25
C GLN A 95 5.14 -5.04 -0.08
N LEU A 96 4.53 -4.31 0.86
CA LEU A 96 3.88 -4.90 2.03
C LEU A 96 2.67 -5.77 1.65
N VAL A 97 1.84 -5.30 0.71
CA VAL A 97 0.72 -6.10 0.16
C VAL A 97 1.23 -7.35 -0.55
N SER A 98 2.34 -7.23 -1.29
CA SER A 98 2.95 -8.36 -1.98
C SER A 98 3.48 -9.40 -1.00
N SER A 99 4.14 -8.96 0.09
CA SER A 99 4.61 -9.83 1.17
C SER A 99 3.46 -10.54 1.88
N TYR A 100 2.37 -9.85 2.17
CA TYR A 100 1.18 -10.45 2.76
C TYR A 100 0.60 -11.56 1.86
N LYS A 101 0.41 -11.27 0.57
CA LYS A 101 -0.07 -12.26 -0.41
C LYS A 101 0.89 -13.45 -0.55
N TRP A 102 2.19 -13.21 -0.44
CA TRP A 102 3.20 -14.27 -0.49
C TRP A 102 3.10 -15.18 0.74
N ILE A 103 2.92 -14.62 1.94
CA ILE A 103 2.71 -15.41 3.17
C ILE A 103 1.47 -16.31 3.04
N ASP A 104 0.34 -15.78 2.56
CA ASP A 104 -0.88 -16.57 2.35
C ASP A 104 -0.63 -17.75 1.40
N LYS A 105 0.06 -17.50 0.28
CA LYS A 105 0.43 -18.57 -0.67
C LYS A 105 1.37 -19.60 -0.06
N VAL A 106 2.35 -19.18 0.74
CA VAL A 106 3.28 -20.10 1.42
C VAL A 106 2.51 -20.98 2.41
N HIS A 107 1.57 -20.42 3.16
CA HIS A 107 0.70 -21.19 4.05
C HIS A 107 -0.12 -22.22 3.28
N GLU A 108 -0.73 -21.83 2.15
CA GLU A 108 -1.50 -22.73 1.30
C GLU A 108 -0.63 -23.87 0.74
N HIS A 109 0.53 -23.56 0.16
CA HIS A 109 1.47 -24.57 -0.35
C HIS A 109 2.00 -25.49 0.74
N SER A 110 2.27 -24.96 1.93
CA SER A 110 2.73 -25.75 3.08
C SER A 110 1.65 -26.72 3.54
N LEU A 111 0.39 -26.30 3.56
CA LEU A 111 -0.75 -27.16 3.90
C LEU A 111 -0.93 -28.28 2.86
N LEU A 112 -0.81 -27.96 1.57
CA LEU A 112 -0.88 -28.96 0.49
C LEU A 112 0.26 -29.97 0.59
N ALA A 113 1.49 -29.52 0.84
CA ALA A 113 2.65 -30.38 1.03
C ALA A 113 2.49 -31.27 2.28
N PHE A 114 2.04 -30.70 3.39
CA PHE A 114 1.73 -31.44 4.62
C PHE A 114 0.73 -32.58 4.34
N ASN A 115 -0.39 -32.28 3.68
CA ASN A 115 -1.38 -33.30 3.34
C ASN A 115 -0.82 -34.39 2.42
N ASN A 116 -0.05 -34.02 1.39
CA ASN A 116 0.59 -34.99 0.50
C ASN A 116 1.59 -35.91 1.22
N LEU A 117 2.39 -35.36 2.13
CA LEU A 117 3.33 -36.13 2.94
C LEU A 117 2.61 -37.06 3.93
N ASN A 118 1.47 -36.62 4.50
CA ASN A 118 0.70 -37.40 5.46
C ASN A 118 -0.11 -38.53 4.79
N LEU A 119 -0.56 -38.33 3.55
CA LEU A 119 -1.23 -39.36 2.76
C LEU A 119 -0.27 -40.41 2.18
N ASN A 120 1.04 -40.12 2.17
CA ASN A 120 2.04 -41.05 1.65
C ASN A 120 2.40 -42.13 2.68
N ASN A 121 1.62 -43.21 2.70
CA ASN A 121 1.89 -44.40 3.53
C ASN A 121 3.23 -45.11 3.22
N LEU A 122 3.95 -44.73 2.15
CA LEU A 122 5.25 -45.33 1.80
C LEU A 122 6.36 -44.98 2.81
N ARG A 123 6.16 -44.04 3.74
CA ARG A 123 7.12 -43.72 4.82
C ARG A 123 7.10 -44.62 6.05
N ARG A 124 6.48 -45.81 5.98
CA ARG A 124 6.77 -46.92 6.93
C ARG A 124 7.73 -47.97 6.38
N SER A 125 8.39 -47.73 5.24
CA SER A 125 9.33 -48.68 4.65
C SER A 125 10.75 -48.61 5.25
N TYR A 126 11.14 -47.50 5.88
CA TYR A 126 12.45 -47.41 6.57
C TYR A 126 12.54 -48.24 7.86
N THR A 127 11.39 -48.61 8.45
CA THR A 127 11.36 -49.51 9.61
C THR A 127 11.56 -50.98 9.27
N TYR A 128 11.55 -51.39 7.99
CA TYR A 128 11.67 -52.80 7.60
C TYR A 128 13.03 -53.21 7.01
N CYS A 129 13.90 -52.26 6.66
CA CYS A 129 15.22 -52.59 6.08
C CYS A 129 16.40 -52.50 7.07
N SER A 130 16.16 -52.23 8.35
CA SER A 130 17.22 -52.02 9.36
C SER A 130 17.45 -53.22 10.29
N GLN A 131 17.45 -54.46 9.77
CA GLN A 131 17.92 -55.60 10.57
C GLN A 131 19.32 -56.12 10.22
N LYS A 132 19.98 -55.69 9.14
CA LYS A 132 21.36 -56.16 8.85
C LYS A 132 22.19 -55.17 8.05
N ARG A 133 22.60 -54.03 8.64
CA ARG A 133 23.88 -53.39 8.27
C ARG A 133 24.53 -52.82 9.54
N GLY A 134 25.75 -53.29 9.81
CA GLY A 134 26.50 -52.99 11.02
C GLY A 134 26.65 -51.49 11.26
N ARG A 135 26.53 -51.11 12.54
CA ARG A 135 26.81 -49.78 13.05
C ARG A 135 28.21 -49.33 12.59
N VAL A 136 28.28 -48.30 11.75
CA VAL A 136 29.52 -47.55 11.57
C VAL A 136 29.67 -46.68 12.82
N GLN A 137 30.68 -46.98 13.64
CA GLN A 137 31.12 -46.15 14.76
C GLN A 137 31.62 -44.81 14.18
N TYR A 138 30.92 -43.72 14.47
CA TYR A 138 31.47 -42.39 14.24
C TYR A 138 32.38 -42.05 15.43
N THR A 139 33.66 -41.86 15.11
CA THR A 139 34.72 -41.46 16.03
C THR A 139 34.47 -40.05 16.56
N SER A 140 34.59 -39.96 17.88
CA SER A 140 34.67 -38.77 18.72
C SER A 140 35.48 -37.63 18.09
N CYS A 141 34.88 -36.42 18.04
CA CYS A 141 35.63 -35.18 17.99
C CYS A 141 35.28 -34.34 19.24
N ASN A 142 36.16 -34.50 20.23
CA ASN A 142 36.47 -33.69 21.40
C ASN A 142 35.83 -32.30 21.49
N ASN A 143 35.08 -32.07 22.57
CA ASN A 143 35.11 -30.81 23.33
C ASN A 143 35.49 -31.16 24.77
N PRO A 144 36.53 -30.57 25.38
CA PRO A 144 36.77 -30.73 26.81
C PRO A 144 35.82 -29.82 27.60
N ASP A 145 35.08 -30.41 28.55
CA ASP A 145 34.28 -29.68 29.55
C ASP A 145 35.20 -29.05 30.61
N PRO A 146 34.84 -27.88 31.19
CA PRO A 146 35.63 -27.26 32.25
C PRO A 146 35.39 -27.93 33.60
N GLU A 147 36.48 -28.20 34.32
CA GLU A 147 36.49 -28.85 35.65
C GLU A 147 36.04 -27.87 36.76
N PRO A 148 35.14 -28.26 37.67
CA PRO A 148 34.83 -27.48 38.87
C PRO A 148 35.64 -27.98 40.10
N PRO A 149 35.78 -27.13 41.15
CA PRO A 149 36.61 -27.40 42.34
C PRO A 149 36.09 -28.50 43.26
#